data_AF-A0A0B6ZLW7-F1
#
_entry.id   AF-A0A0B6ZLW7-F1
#
_cell.length_a   1.000
_cell.length_b   1.000
_cell.length_c   1.000
_cell.angle_alpha   90.00
_cell.angle_beta   90.00
_cell.angle_gamma   90.00
#
_symmetry.space_group_name_H-M   'P 1'
#
loop_
_entity.id
_entity.type
_entity.pdbx_description
1 polymer ?
#
loop_
_entity_poly.entity_id
_entity_poly.type
_entity_poly.pdbx_seq_one_letter_code
_entity_poly.pdbx_strand_id
1 'polypeptide(L)' 'MAAKSLKNEYPIHWLVWHNSFRELDADIEANMYDLELLDPRGRTPLHLAVALGHLESTRVLLRH' A
#
# COMPACT_ATOMS: atom_id res chain seq x y z
N MET A 1 -20.95 -3.58 14.48
CA MET A 1 -19.90 -4.11 13.58
C MET A 1 -18.66 -3.28 13.81
N ALA A 2 -17.59 -3.87 14.34
CA ALA A 2 -16.36 -3.12 14.62
C ALA A 2 -15.83 -2.55 13.31
N ALA A 3 -15.71 -1.23 13.22
CA ALA A 3 -14.97 -0.59 12.14
C ALA A 3 -13.51 -1.03 12.30
N LYS A 4 -13.14 -2.17 11.72
CA LYS A 4 -11.75 -2.57 11.63
C LYS A 4 -11.04 -1.45 10.88
N SER A 5 -10.07 -0.81 11.52
CA SER A 5 -9.32 0.27 10.90
C SER A 5 -8.72 -0.25 9.59
N LEU A 6 -8.95 0.48 8.48
CA LEU A 6 -8.39 0.16 7.16
C LEU A 6 -6.88 -0.11 7.21
N LYS A 7 -6.17 0.57 8.14
CA LYS A 7 -4.75 0.34 8.44
C LYS A 7 -4.42 -1.11 8.84
N ASN A 8 -5.29 -1.79 9.60
CA ASN A 8 -5.04 -3.14 10.09
C ASN A 8 -5.36 -4.22 9.04
N GLU A 9 -6.31 -3.95 8.14
CA GLU A 9 -6.66 -4.89 7.06
C GLU A 9 -5.81 -4.70 5.82
N TYR A 10 -5.44 -3.45 5.51
CA TYR A 10 -4.71 -3.06 4.31
C TYR A 10 -3.54 -2.13 4.69
N PRO A 11 -2.51 -2.65 5.40
CA PRO A 11 -1.39 -1.84 5.86
C PRO A 11 -0.61 -1.21 4.70
N ILE A 12 -0.36 -1.95 3.62
CA ILE A 12 0.34 -1.44 2.44
C ILE A 12 -0.46 -0.32 1.75
N HIS A 13 -1.76 -0.51 1.52
CA HIS A 13 -2.61 0.55 0.94
C HIS A 13 -2.66 1.78 1.84
N TRP A 14 -2.66 1.60 3.16
CA TRP A 14 -2.62 2.71 4.11
C TRP A 14 -1.32 3.52 4.01
N LEU A 15 -0.16 2.85 3.90
CA LEU A 15 1.13 3.51 3.70
C LEU A 15 1.19 4.25 2.36
N VAL A 16 0.68 3.64 1.29
CA VAL A 16 0.57 4.26 -0.03
C VAL A 16 -0.33 5.49 0.00
N TRP A 17 -1.47 5.43 0.68
CA TRP A 17 -2.41 6.55 0.81
C TRP A 17 -1.76 7.79 1.44
N HIS A 18 -0.84 7.59 2.37
CA HIS A 18 -0.12 8.68 3.05
C HIS A 18 1.22 9.00 2.38
N ASN A 19 1.56 8.34 1.27
CA ASN A 19 2.87 8.42 0.62
C ASN A 19 4.04 8.13 1.58
N SER A 20 3.84 7.24 2.55
CA SER A 20 4.86 6.82 3.53
C SER A 20 5.84 5.83 2.89
N PHE A 21 6.49 6.23 1.79
CA PHE A 21 7.30 5.35 0.94
C PHE A 21 8.49 4.69 1.66
N ARG A 22 9.04 5.30 2.71
CA ARG A 22 10.14 4.71 3.50
C ARG A 22 9.69 3.54 4.37
N GLU A 23 8.54 3.70 5.02
CA GLU A 23 7.92 2.63 5.81
C GLU A 23 7.40 1.53 4.88
N LEU A 24 6.84 1.92 3.74
CA LEU A 24 6.43 1.00 2.68
C LEU A 24 7.59 0.12 2.20
N ASP A 25 8.74 0.71 1.90
CA ASP A 25 9.92 -0.02 1.43
C ASP A 25 10.39 -1.05 2.48
N ALA A 26 10.48 -0.64 3.75
CA ALA A 26 10.86 -1.53 4.84
C ALA A 26 9.87 -2.69 5.06
N ASP A 27 8.55 -2.41 4.98
CA ASP A 27 7.51 -3.41 5.12
C ASP A 27 7.49 -4.41 3.95
N ILE A 28 7.81 -3.96 2.74
CA ILE A 28 7.93 -4.82 1.55
C ILE A 28 9.19 -5.67 1.63
N GLU A 29 10.33 -5.10 2.05
CA GLU A 29 11.58 -5.85 2.26
C GLU A 29 11.42 -6.96 3.30
N ALA A 30 10.57 -6.76 4.31
CA ALA A 30 10.23 -7.80 5.28
C ALA A 30 9.42 -8.97 4.66
N ASN A 31 8.95 -8.83 3.41
CA ASN A 31 8.20 -9.82 2.63
C ASN A 31 7.02 -10.45 3.39
N MET A 32 6.36 -9.64 4.22
CA MET A 32 5.26 -10.09 5.07
C MET A 32 3.87 -9.80 4.49
N TYR A 33 3.81 -9.06 3.38
CA TYR A 33 2.57 -8.55 2.82
C TYR A 33 2.42 -8.92 1.36
N ASP A 34 1.18 -9.23 0.96
CA ASP A 34 0.82 -9.49 -0.43
C ASP A 34 0.58 -8.16 -1.16
N LEU A 35 1.40 -7.86 -2.17
CA LEU A 35 1.30 -6.64 -2.98
C LEU A 35 0.18 -6.70 -4.03
N GLU A 36 -0.34 -7.90 -4.32
CA GLU A 36 -1.48 -8.09 -5.21
C GLU A 36 -2.82 -8.05 -4.46
N LEU A 37 -2.79 -7.86 -3.12
CA LEU A 37 -3.99 -7.71 -2.31
C LEU A 37 -4.84 -6.54 -2.82
N LEU A 38 -6.13 -6.81 -3.01
CA LEU A 38 -7.09 -5.81 -3.46
C LEU A 38 -7.74 -5.10 -2.28
N ASP A 39 -7.80 -3.77 -2.32
CA ASP A 39 -8.57 -2.97 -1.37
C ASP A 39 -10.09 -3.21 -1.55
N PRO A 40 -10.95 -2.68 -0.65
CA PRO A 40 -12.41 -2.80 -0.78
C PRO A 40 -13.00 -2.21 -2.07
N ARG A 41 -12.20 -1.47 -2.85
CA ARG A 41 -12.56 -0.90 -4.15
C ARG A 41 -11.98 -1.70 -5.32
N GLY A 42 -11.37 -2.85 -5.07
CA GLY A 42 -10.78 -3.73 -6.08
C GLY A 42 -9.44 -3.22 -6.64
N ARG A 43 -8.68 -2.44 -5.87
CA ARG A 43 -7.42 -1.82 -6.31
C ARG A 43 -6.23 -2.43 -5.58
N THR A 44 -5.18 -2.75 -6.32
CA THR A 44 -3.87 -3.05 -5.71
C THR A 44 -3.25 -1.76 -5.12
N PRO A 45 -2.25 -1.87 -4.24
CA PRO A 45 -1.51 -0.72 -3.73
C PRO A 45 -0.90 0.12 -4.87
N LEU A 46 -0.46 -0.52 -5.96
CA LEU A 46 0.09 0.18 -7.13
C LEU A 46 -0.97 1.02 -7.85
N HIS A 47 -2.17 0.47 -8.06
CA HIS A 47 -3.30 1.24 -8.62
C HIS A 47 -3.59 2.47 -7.77
N LEU A 48 -3.56 2.32 -6.43
CA LEU A 48 -3.78 3.41 -5.51
C LEU A 48 -2.68 4.48 -5.62
N ALA A 49 -1.41 4.08 -5.65
CA ALA A 49 -0.27 5.00 -5.74
C ALA A 49 -0.34 5.86 -7.01
N VAL A 50 -0.64 5.22 -8.15
CA VAL A 50 -0.77 5.90 -9.45
C VAL A 50 -1.98 6.84 -9.46
N ALA A 51 -3.14 6.39 -8.97
CA ALA A 51 -4.36 7.20 -8.94
C ALA A 51 -4.23 8.46 -8.07
N LEU A 52 -3.40 8.41 -7.03
CA LEU A 52 -3.13 9.53 -6.13
C LEU A 52 -1.93 10.40 -6.58
N GLY A 53 -1.17 9.96 -7.58
CA GLY A 53 0.05 10.67 -8.03
C GLY A 53 1.23 10.54 -7.05
N HIS A 54 1.24 9.53 -6.19
CA HIS A 54 2.32 9.28 -5.24
C HIS A 54 3.50 8.59 -5.92
N LEU A 55 4.32 9.40 -6.59
CA LEU A 55 5.49 8.95 -7.36
C LEU A 55 6.47 8.10 -6.53
N GLU A 56 6.75 8.49 -5.29
CA GLU A 56 7.72 7.76 -4.46
C GLU A 56 7.20 6.39 -4.05
N SER A 57 5.96 6.28 -3.56
CA SER A 57 5.34 4.98 -3.30
C SER A 57 5.21 4.13 -4.57
N THR A 58 4.91 4.75 -5.72
CA THR A 58 4.87 4.03 -7.01
C THR A 58 6.24 3.46 -7.37
N ARG A 59 7.32 4.24 -7.20
CA ARG A 59 8.69 3.77 -7.46
C ARG A 59 9.10 2.62 -6.55
N VAL A 60 8.74 2.69 -5.27
CA VAL A 60 9.00 1.60 -4.32
C VAL A 60 8.26 0.33 -4.76
N LEU A 61 6.96 0.44 -5.04
CA LEU A 61 6.15 -0.71 -5.47
C LEU A 61 6.56 -1.33 -6.82
N LEU A 62 7.27 -0.59 -7.68
CA LEU A 62 7.77 -1.11 -8.96
C LEU A 62 9.17 -1.73 -8.87
N ARG A 63 9.87 -1.55 -7.75
CA ARG A 63 11.23 -2.10 -7.53
C ARG A 63 11.21 -3.51 -6.96
N HIS A 64 10.12 -3.87 -6.29
CA HIS A 64 9.87 -5.17 -5.69
C HIS A 64 8.85 -5.92 -6.54
#